data_AF-A0A285EKD7-F1
#
_entry.id   AF-A0A285EKD7-F1
#
_cell.length_a   1.000
_cell.length_b   1.000
_cell.length_c   1.000
_cell.angle_alpha   90.00
_cell.angle_beta   90.00
_cell.angle_gamma   90.00
#
_symmetry.space_group_name_H-M   'P 1'
#
loop_
_entity.id
_entity.type
_entity.pdbx_description
1 polymer ?
#
loop_
_entity_poly.entity_id
_entity_poly.type
_entity_poly.pdbx_seq_one_letter_code
_entity_poly.pdbx_strand_id
1 'polypeptide(L)' 'MSGTAGSVVGFALLLLTALALQVAARRGSCGVTVARAVGAAMRTTPGRAAVLVVWLWLGVHFLAR' A
#
# COMPACT_ATOMS: atom_id res chain seq x y z
N MET A 1 16.67 2.62 -20.25
CA MET A 1 15.79 1.49 -19.91
C MET A 1 14.77 1.89 -18.84
N SER A 2 14.03 2.98 -19.07
CA SER A 2 13.19 3.65 -18.06
C SER A 2 11.71 3.22 -18.05
N GLY A 3 11.26 2.46 -19.06
CA GLY A 3 9.84 2.09 -19.22
C GLY A 3 9.38 0.89 -18.38
N THR A 4 10.26 -0.07 -18.13
CA THR A 4 9.93 -1.30 -17.38
C THR A 4 9.73 -1.03 -15.90
N ALA A 5 10.59 -0.21 -15.29
CA ALA A 5 10.48 0.15 -13.88
C ALA A 5 9.16 0.90 -13.58
N GLY A 6 8.78 1.86 -14.43
CA GLY A 6 7.50 2.57 -14.29
C GLY A 6 6.29 1.65 -14.44
N SER A 7 6.33 0.71 -15.38
CA SER A 7 5.26 -0.25 -15.61
C SER A 7 5.10 -1.24 -14.44
N VAL A 8 6.21 -1.77 -13.94
CA VAL A 8 6.21 -2.68 -12.77
C VAL A 8 5.66 -1.97 -11.54
N VAL A 9 6.03 -0.71 -11.32
CA VAL A 9 5.51 0.11 -10.23
C VAL A 9 4.00 0.34 -10.37
N GLY A 10 3.52 0.71 -11.57
CA GLY A 10 2.09 0.90 -11.82
C GLY A 10 1.26 -0.35 -11.54
N PHE A 11 1.73 -1.50 -12.02
CA PHE A 11 1.07 -2.79 -11.73
C PHE A 11 1.09 -3.15 -10.25
N ALA A 12 2.21 -2.92 -9.55
CA ALA A 12 2.32 -3.17 -8.12
C ALA A 12 1.33 -2.31 -7.32
N LEU A 13 1.17 -1.03 -7.67
CA LEU A 13 0.20 -0.11 -7.07
C LEU A 13 -1.25 -0.58 -7.27
N LEU A 14 -1.60 -0.99 -8.49
CA LEU A 14 -2.92 -1.54 -8.79
C LEU A 14 -3.20 -2.81 -7.98
N LEU A 15 -2.21 -3.71 -7.88
CA LEU A 15 -2.34 -4.95 -7.12
C LEU A 15 -2.55 -4.68 -5.62
N LEU A 16 -1.77 -3.76 -5.04
CA LEU A 16 -1.89 -3.36 -3.65
C LEU A 16 -3.25 -2.71 -3.35
N THR A 17 -3.74 -1.88 -4.27
CA THR A 17 -5.04 -1.22 -4.14
C THR A 17 -6.18 -2.24 -4.20
N ALA A 18 -6.12 -3.19 -5.14
CA ALA A 18 -7.07 -4.29 -5.24
C ALA A 18 -7.07 -5.15 -3.97
N LEU A 19 -5.90 -5.47 -3.41
CA LEU A 19 -5.78 -6.24 -2.18
C LEU A 19 -6.38 -5.49 -0.99
N ALA A 20 -6.12 -4.19 -0.87
CA ALA A 20 -6.68 -3.34 0.18
C ALA A 20 -8.21 -3.27 0.11
N LEU A 21 -8.76 -3.10 -1.09
CA LEU A 21 -10.21 -3.13 -1.34
C LEU A 21 -10.81 -4.48 -0.98
N GLN A 22 -10.15 -5.57 -1.33
CA GLN A 22 -10.62 -6.92 -1.03
C GLN A 22 -10.64 -7.17 0.49
N VAL A 23 -9.61 -6.71 1.21
CA VAL A 23 -9.56 -6.79 2.67
C VAL A 23 -10.61 -5.89 3.31
N ALA A 24 -10.83 -4.67 2.79
CA ALA A 24 -11.87 -3.77 3.29
C ALA A 24 -13.28 -4.32 3.08
N ALA A 25 -13.54 -4.90 1.90
CA ALA A 25 -14.81 -5.55 1.57
C ALA A 25 -15.06 -6.77 2.48
N ARG A 26 -14.04 -7.60 2.73
CA ARG A 26 -14.14 -8.74 3.67
C ARG A 26 -14.32 -8.30 5.13
N ARG A 27 -13.88 -7.09 5.50
CA ARG A 27 -13.93 -6.58 6.87
C ARG A 27 -15.23 -5.86 7.23
N GLY A 28 -16.19 -5.72 6.31
CA GLY A 28 -17.54 -5.25 6.63
C GLY A 28 -17.56 -3.84 7.22
N SER A 29 -17.46 -2.84 6.35
CA SER A 29 -18.05 -1.49 6.44
C SER A 29 -18.54 -0.97 7.81
N CYS A 30 -17.67 -0.87 8.81
CA CYS A 30 -17.97 -0.14 10.04
C CYS A 30 -16.86 0.88 10.32
N GLY A 31 -17.04 2.11 9.82
CA GLY A 31 -16.30 3.31 10.23
C GLY A 31 -14.80 3.12 10.48
N VAL A 32 -14.07 2.49 9.56
CA VAL A 32 -12.62 2.32 9.74
C VAL A 32 -11.94 3.60 9.31
N THR A 33 -11.50 4.40 10.28
CA THR A 33 -10.62 5.53 10.03
C THR A 33 -9.28 5.06 9.46
N VAL A 34 -8.65 5.88 8.61
CA VAL A 34 -7.35 5.57 7.98
C VAL A 34 -6.30 5.17 9.02
N ALA A 35 -6.26 5.88 10.15
CA ALA A 35 -5.37 5.56 11.27
C ALA A 35 -5.62 4.16 11.86
N ARG A 36 -6.90 3.74 11.96
CA ARG A 36 -7.27 2.41 12.46
C ARG A 36 -6.93 1.32 11.45
N ALA A 37 -7.06 1.58 10.15
CA ALA A 37 -6.65 0.67 9.09
C ALA A 37 -5.12 0.45 9.10
N VAL A 38 -4.34 1.53 9.16
CA VAL A 38 -2.88 1.47 9.22
C VAL A 38 -2.42 0.79 10.51
N GLY A 39 -3.01 1.16 11.65
CA GLY A 39 -2.74 0.52 12.94
C GLY A 39 -3.03 -0.98 12.93
N ALA A 40 -4.11 -1.41 12.25
CA ALA A 40 -4.39 -2.83 12.07
C ALA A 40 -3.40 -3.52 11.13
N ALA A 41 -2.99 -2.86 10.04
CA ALA A 41 -1.98 -3.39 9.12
C ALA A 41 -0.62 -3.58 9.81
N MET A 42 -0.21 -2.62 10.65
CA MET A 42 1.03 -2.66 11.42
C MET A 42 1.08 -3.79 12.46
N ARG A 43 -0.07 -4.35 12.86
CA ARG A 43 -0.13 -5.53 13.75
C ARG A 43 0.15 -6.86 13.04
N THR A 44 0.30 -6.84 11.72
CA THR A 44 0.61 -8.02 10.91
C THR A 44 1.97 -7.85 10.25
N THR A 45 2.79 -8.90 10.24
CA THR A 45 4.09 -8.91 9.53
C THR A 45 3.96 -8.52 8.04
N PRO A 46 3.01 -9.10 7.26
CA PRO A 46 2.83 -8.68 5.86
C PRO A 46 2.32 -7.24 5.72
N GLY A 47 1.43 -6.79 6.63
CA GLY A 47 0.93 -5.41 6.60
C GLY A 47 2.01 -4.37 6.94
N ARG A 48 2.91 -4.67 7.88
CA ARG A 48 4.10 -3.83 8.16
C ARG A 48 4.98 -3.68 6.93
N ALA A 49 5.28 -4.78 6.24
CA ALA A 49 6.09 -4.76 5.03
C ALA A 49 5.46 -3.86 3.96
N ALA A 50 4.14 -3.97 3.73
CA ALA A 50 3.43 -3.14 2.77
C ALA A 50 3.50 -1.64 3.13
N VAL A 51 3.29 -1.28 4.40
CA VAL A 51 3.39 0.13 4.85
C VAL A 51 4.80 0.67 4.65
N LEU A 52 5.82 -0.09 5.02
CA LEU A 52 7.23 0.32 4.86
C LEU A 52 7.60 0.50 3.39
N VAL A 53 7.17 -0.42 2.51
CA VAL A 53 7.41 -0.33 1.06
C VAL A 53 6.75 0.91 0.47
N VAL A 54 5.50 1.20 0.83
CA VAL A 54 4.79 2.42 0.39
C VAL A 54 5.53 3.67 0.86
N TRP A 55 5.99 3.70 2.12
CA TRP A 55 6.69 4.86 2.67
C TRP A 55 8.07 5.07 2.02
N LEU A 56 8.82 3.98 1.80
CA LEU A 56 10.09 4.00 1.10
C LEU A 56 9.91 4.48 -0.35
N TRP A 57 8.89 3.98 -1.03
CA TRP A 57 8.56 4.41 -2.39
C TRP A 57 8.22 5.91 -2.42
N LEU A 58 7.39 6.39 -1.49
CA LEU A 58 7.01 7.80 -1.41
C LEU A 58 8.24 8.68 -1.17
N GLY A 59 9.14 8.28 -0.27
CA GLY A 59 10.40 8.97 -0.02
C GLY A 59 11.29 9.01 -1.26
N VAL A 60 11.49 7.88 -1.94
CA VAL A 60 12.27 7.86 -3.19
C VAL A 60 11.60 8.70 -4.27
N HIS A 61 10.28 8.69 -4.39
CA HIS A 61 9.58 9.38 -5.48
C HIS A 61 9.45 10.89 -5.29
N PHE A 62 9.23 11.34 -4.06
CA PHE A 62 9.05 12.76 -3.72
C PHE A 62 10.33 13.45 -3.24
N LEU A 63 11.29 12.72 -2.67
CA LEU A 63 12.53 13.32 -2.14
C LEU A 63 13.69 13.23 -3.13
N ALA A 64 13.66 12.24 -4.04
CA ALA A 64 14.65 12.14 -5.12
C ALA A 64 14.21 12.85 -6.41
N ARG A 65 13.10 13.59 -6.38
CA ARG A 65 12.58 14.39 -7.49
C ARG A 65 12.29 15.80 -6.99
#